data_AF-H7CDN3-F1
#
_entry.id   AF-H7CDN3-F1
#
_cell.length_a   1.000
_cell.length_b   1.000
_cell.length_c   1.000
_cell.angle_alpha   90.00
_cell.angle_beta   90.00
_cell.angle_gamma   90.00
#
_symmetry.space_group_name_H-M   'P 1'
#
loop_
_entity.id
_entity.type
_entity.pdbx_description
1 polymer ?
#
loop_
_entity_poly.entity_id
_entity_poly.type
_entity_poly.pdbx_seq_one_letter_code
_entity_poly.pdbx_strand_id
1 'polypeptide(L)' 'MIVKIGYVIKRICDNIKIVCISYYKYSYIYKKLLLCNKYIKVYDKRNEIVINDYVLIKYYKKSKFCNNKIIKIL' A
#
# COMPACT_ATOMS: atom_id res chain seq x y z
N MET A 1 6.98 -13.48 7.51
CA MET A 1 5.77 -12.64 7.36
C MET A 1 6.07 -11.57 6.34
N ILE A 2 5.42 -11.56 5.16
CA ILE A 2 5.75 -10.59 4.10
C ILE A 2 5.06 -9.26 4.42
N VAL A 3 5.84 -8.27 4.83
CA VAL A 3 5.40 -6.89 5.07
C VAL A 3 5.81 -6.03 3.88
N LYS A 4 4.95 -5.10 3.48
CA LYS A 4 5.23 -4.15 2.40
C LYS A 4 5.19 -2.74 2.95
N ILE A 5 6.05 -1.88 2.43
CA ILE A 5 6.01 -0.44 2.70
C ILE A 5 5.23 0.19 1.56
N GLY A 6 4.38 1.16 1.89
CA GLY A 6 3.71 1.95 0.89
C GLY A 6 3.39 3.35 1.37
N TYR A 7 3.05 4.20 0.42
CA TYR A 7 2.75 5.61 0.61
C TYR A 7 1.26 5.89 0.46
N VAL A 8 0.64 6.59 1.40
CA VAL A 8 -0.80 6.88 1.40
C VAL A 8 -1.10 8.01 0.42
N ILE A 9 -1.84 7.71 -0.66
CA ILE A 9 -2.15 8.72 -1.69
C ILE A 9 -3.50 9.38 -1.44
N LYS A 10 -4.51 8.59 -1.08
CA LYS A 10 -5.89 9.06 -1.06
C LYS A 10 -6.71 8.35 0.01
N ARG A 11 -7.58 9.10 0.67
CA ARG A 11 -8.65 8.59 1.53
C ARG A 11 -9.92 8.36 0.70
N ILE A 12 -10.50 7.17 0.74
CA ILE A 12 -11.79 6.87 0.09
C ILE A 12 -12.92 7.08 1.10
N CYS A 13 -12.78 6.49 2.29
CA CYS A 13 -13.68 6.63 3.42
C CYS A 13 -12.85 6.68 4.71
N ASP A 14 -13.48 6.90 5.85
CA ASP A 14 -12.81 6.92 7.16
C ASP A 14 -11.95 5.68 7.41
N ASN A 15 -12.43 4.51 6.99
CA ASN A 15 -11.74 3.26 7.26
C ASN A 15 -10.94 2.68 6.09
N ILE A 16 -10.98 3.31 4.90
CA ILE A 16 -10.36 2.75 3.69
C ILE A 16 -9.51 3.82 3.00
N LYS A 17 -8.23 3.48 2.84
CA LYS A 17 -7.22 4.34 2.22
C LYS A 17 -6.59 3.62 1.02
N ILE A 18 -6.14 4.38 0.04
CA ILE A 18 -5.36 3.90 -1.11
C ILE A 18 -3.89 4.12 -0.82
N VAL A 19 -3.12 3.04 -0.91
CA VAL A 19 -1.68 3.06 -0.72
C VAL A 19 -0.97 2.67 -2.00
N CYS A 20 0.05 3.44 -2.37
CA CYS A 20 1.01 3.10 -3.42
C CYS A 20 2.07 2.16 -2.86
N ILE A 21 2.33 1.06 -3.54
CA ILE A 21 3.53 0.27 -3.34
C ILE A 21 4.36 0.40 -4.61
N SER A 22 5.52 1.02 -4.48
CA SER A 22 6.51 1.10 -5.56
C SER A 22 7.46 -0.08 -5.47
N TYR A 23 7.81 -0.67 -6.62
CA TYR A 23 8.77 -1.77 -6.71
C TYR A 23 9.52 -1.68 -8.03
N TYR A 24 10.75 -2.18 -8.04
CA TYR A 24 11.54 -2.27 -9.27
C TYR A 24 11.22 -3.55 -10.03
N LYS A 25 10.97 -3.42 -11.34
CA LYS A 25 10.83 -4.54 -12.27
C LYS A 25 11.92 -4.43 -13.33
N TYR A 26 12.71 -5.48 -13.49
CA TYR A 26 13.73 -5.52 -14.53
C TYR A 26 13.09 -5.63 -15.92
N SER A 27 13.53 -4.78 -16.86
CA SER A 27 13.16 -4.86 -18.26
C SER A 27 14.33 -5.42 -19.08
N TYR A 28 14.11 -6.58 -19.70
CA TYR A 28 15.09 -7.21 -20.59
C TYR A 28 15.32 -6.41 -21.88
N ILE A 29 14.30 -5.68 -22.36
CA ILE A 29 14.38 -4.86 -23.58
C ILE A 29 15.37 -3.70 -23.38
N TYR A 30 15.27 -3.01 -22.24
CA TYR A 30 16.09 -1.84 -21.94
C TYR A 30 17.31 -2.15 -21.07
N LYS A 31 17.50 -3.42 -20.65
CA LYS A 31 18.52 -3.87 -19.70
C LYS A 31 18.60 -3.01 -18.42
N LYS A 32 17.46 -2.55 -17.92
CA LYS A 32 17.38 -1.63 -16.76
C LYS A 32 16.21 -1.95 -15.82
N LEU A 33 16.33 -1.53 -14.56
CA LEU A 33 15.24 -1.59 -13.59
C LEU A 33 14.27 -0.42 -13.83
N LEU A 34 12.99 -0.73 -13.98
CA LEU A 34 11.91 0.25 -14.08
C LEU A 34 11.18 0.33 -12.75
N LEU A 35 10.93 1.56 -12.27
CA LEU A 35 10.07 1.78 -11.12
C LEU A 35 8.62 1.58 -11.53
N CYS A 36 7.93 0.65 -10.89
CA CYS A 36 6.51 0.34 -11.11
C CYS A 36 5.71 0.63 -9.85
N ASN A 37 4.51 1.17 -10.01
CA ASN A 37 3.63 1.52 -8.90
C ASN A 37 2.39 0.61 -8.91
N LYS A 38 2.02 0.08 -7.74
CA LYS A 38 0.80 -0.69 -7.53
C LYS A 38 -0.05 -0.06 -6.45
N TYR A 39 -1.29 0.23 -6.78
CA TYR A 39 -2.25 0.84 -5.87
C TYR A 39 -3.09 -0.25 -5.20
N ILE A 40 -3.17 -0.20 -3.87
CA ILE A 40 -3.94 -1.16 -3.08
C ILE A 40 -4.87 -0.43 -2.10
N LYS A 41 -6.05 -1.01 -1.87
CA LYS A 41 -6.94 -0.59 -0.79
C LYS A 41 -6.48 -1.21 0.52
N VAL A 42 -6.44 -0.40 1.57
CA VAL A 42 -6.01 -0.82 2.90
C VAL A 42 -7.02 -0.37 3.93
N TYR A 43 -7.31 -1.27 4.87
CA TYR A 43 -8.21 -1.01 5.98
C TYR A 43 -7.45 -0.39 7.15
N ASP A 44 -7.94 0.76 7.60
CA ASP A 44 -7.51 1.45 8.81
C ASP A 44 -8.70 1.47 9.78
N LYS A 45 -8.54 0.87 10.97
CA LYS A 45 -9.60 0.84 11.99
C LYS A 45 -9.65 2.12 12.80
N ARG A 46 -8.49 2.74 13.04
CA ARG A 46 -8.34 3.87 13.97
C ARG A 46 -8.42 5.21 13.24
N ASN A 47 -8.32 5.18 11.91
CA ASN A 47 -8.33 6.34 11.05
C ASN A 47 -7.21 7.37 11.38
N GLU A 48 -6.12 6.91 11.99
CA GLU A 48 -5.00 7.76 12.42
C GLU A 48 -4.13 8.21 11.23
N ILE A 49 -4.26 7.56 10.08
CA ILE A 49 -3.30 7.67 8.97
C ILE A 49 -3.66 8.82 8.03
N VAL A 50 -2.71 9.68 7.74
CA VAL A 50 -2.92 10.87 6.90
C VAL A 50 -2.44 10.59 5.48
N ILE A 51 -2.95 11.39 4.53
CA ILE A 51 -2.40 11.43 3.18
C ILE A 51 -0.94 11.85 3.29
N ASN A 52 -0.07 11.19 2.51
CA ASN A 52 1.37 11.35 2.48
C ASN A 52 2.18 10.58 3.54
N ASP A 53 1.53 9.83 4.43
CA ASP A 53 2.23 8.96 5.38
C ASP A 53 2.84 7.74 4.67
N TYR A 54 3.98 7.28 5.19
CA TYR A 54 4.50 5.95 4.89
C TYR A 54 3.96 4.94 5.89
N VAL A 55 3.51 3.78 5.39
CA VAL A 55 2.85 2.76 6.20
C VAL A 55 3.38 1.37 5.91
N LEU A 56 3.50 0.58 6.97
CA LEU A 56 3.75 -0.86 6.89
C LEU A 56 2.43 -1.60 6.76
N ILE A 57 2.34 -2.44 5.73
CA ILE A 57 1.12 -3.14 5.34
C ILE A 57 1.36 -4.63 5.36
N LYS A 58 0.37 -5.35 5.87
CA LYS A 58 0.31 -6.81 5.80
C LYS A 58 -1.00 -7.25 5.17
N TYR A 59 -0.93 -8.36 4.46
CA TYR A 59 -2.13 -9.04 3.95
C TYR A 59 -3.05 -9.44 5.10
N TYR A 60 -4.33 -9.12 4.96
CA TYR A 60 -5.38 -9.42 5.91
C TYR A 60 -6.70 -9.63 5.15
N LYS A 61 -7.27 -10.83 5.21
CA LYS A 61 -8.52 -11.14 4.50
C LYS A 61 -9.71 -10.59 5.29
N LYS A 62 -10.14 -9.36 5.00
CA LYS A 62 -11.36 -8.75 5.60
C LYS A 62 -12.58 -8.87 4.71
N SER A 63 -12.45 -8.50 3.44
CA SER A 63 -13.55 -8.44 2.48
C SER A 63 -13.06 -8.71 1.07
N LYS A 64 -13.98 -8.97 0.14
CA LYS A 64 -13.66 -9.19 -1.28
C LYS A 64 -12.78 -8.08 -1.89
N PHE A 65 -12.90 -6.84 -1.38
CA PHE A 65 -12.27 -5.65 -1.95
C PHE A 65 -11.18 -5.01 -1.07
N CYS A 66 -11.00 -5.47 0.17
CA CYS A 66 -9.97 -4.95 1.07
C CYS A 66 -9.26 -6.11 1.79
N ASN A 67 -8.08 -6.42 1.24
CA ASN A 67 -7.28 -7.57 1.65
C ASN A 67 -5.99 -7.19 2.38
N ASN A 68 -5.88 -5.95 2.85
CA ASN A 68 -4.68 -5.44 3.48
C ASN A 68 -5.05 -4.63 4.72
N LYS A 69 -4.24 -4.74 5.76
CA LYS A 69 -4.35 -3.95 6.99
C LYS A 69 -3.02 -3.26 7.27
N ILE A 70 -3.12 -2.07 7.88
CA ILE A 70 -1.95 -1.30 8.31
C ILE A 70 -1.49 -1.82 9.67
N ILE A 71 -0.18 -2.04 9.78
CA ILE A 71 0.49 -2.47 11.02
C ILE A 71 0.98 -1.25 11.79
N LYS A 72 1.71 -0.37 11.09
CA LYS A 72 2.42 0.76 11.70
C LYS A 72 2.57 1.89 10.69
N ILE A 73 2.54 3.12 11.20
CA ILE A 73 2.98 4.32 10.49
C ILE A 73 4.50 4.43 10.67
N LEU A 74 5.22 4.71 9.59
CA LEU A 74 6.66 5.00 9.61
C LEU A 74 6.84 6.51 9.71
#